data_AF-A0A8K0CX79-F1
#
_entry.id   AF-A0A8K0CX79-F1
#
_cell.length_a   1.000
_cell.length_b   1.000
_cell.length_c   1.000
_cell.angle_alpha   90.00
_cell.angle_beta   90.00
_cell.angle_gamma   90.00
#
_symmetry.space_group_name_H-M   'P 1'
#
loop_
_entity.id
_entity.type
_entity.pdbx_description
1 polymer ?
#
loop_
_entity_poly.entity_id
_entity_poly.type
_entity_poly.pdbx_seq_one_letter_code
_entity_poly.pdbx_strand_id
1 'polypeptide(L)'
;MTNYFKPQITYNEAPNPVLGGEVERGLQLLERLLSKGNTYILAGAGGNDVLTIADFSIMASLSQLESMDYSYGKYERIAKYVDFLKDNLACYRECFQEGVNLMKDWSRKNLKYVPAYLKQPGLPYDDNFFERRI
;
A
#
# COMPACT_ATOMS: atom_id res chain seq x y z
N MET A 1 26.51 8.62 10.70
CA MET A 1 25.36 8.03 11.43
C MET A 1 24.09 8.55 10.75
N THR A 2 23.01 7.74 10.70
CA THR A 2 21.60 8.14 10.42
C THR A 2 21.14 8.52 8.98
N ASN A 3 21.32 7.63 8.00
CA ASN A 3 20.51 7.60 6.76
C ASN A 3 19.52 6.42 6.67
N TYR A 4 19.58 5.44 7.59
CA TYR A 4 18.78 4.22 7.53
C TYR A 4 17.26 4.45 7.66
N PHE A 5 16.82 5.40 8.49
CA PHE A 5 15.40 5.65 8.75
C PHE A 5 14.78 6.75 7.89
N LYS A 6 15.53 7.34 6.95
CA LYS A 6 15.01 8.43 6.12
C LYS A 6 14.30 7.83 4.90
N PRO A 7 13.03 8.20 4.64
CA PRO A 7 12.33 7.75 3.45
C PRO A 7 13.08 8.12 2.17
N GLN A 8 13.09 7.23 1.17
CA GLN A 8 13.76 7.49 -0.12
C GLN A 8 13.24 8.75 -0.81
N ILE A 9 11.94 9.05 -0.64
CA ILE A 9 11.29 10.25 -1.18
C ILE A 9 11.95 11.55 -0.73
N THR A 10 12.62 11.56 0.43
CA THR A 10 13.32 12.73 0.97
C THR A 10 14.55 13.10 0.15
N TYR A 11 15.13 12.14 -0.56
CA TYR A 11 16.34 12.33 -1.35
C TYR A 11 16.06 12.55 -2.83
N ASN A 12 14.80 12.41 -3.28
CA ASN A 12 14.41 12.45 -4.69
C ASN A 12 15.34 11.56 -5.55
N GLU A 13 15.68 10.39 -5.01
CA GLU A 13 16.48 9.37 -5.68
C GLU A 13 15.58 8.51 -6.58
N ALA A 14 16.19 7.85 -7.56
CA ALA A 14 15.47 6.89 -8.40
C ALA A 14 14.98 5.69 -7.56
N PRO A 15 13.92 4.97 -8.02
CA PRO A 15 13.45 3.77 -7.35
C PRO A 15 14.59 2.75 -7.14
N ASN A 16 14.71 2.23 -5.92
CA ASN A 16 15.73 1.25 -5.58
C ASN A 16 15.13 -0.18 -5.62
N PRO A 17 15.58 -1.05 -6.53
CA PRO A 17 15.00 -2.39 -6.68
C PRO A 17 15.22 -3.28 -5.45
N VAL A 18 16.31 -3.10 -4.69
CA VAL A 18 16.57 -3.87 -3.47
C VAL A 18 15.54 -3.51 -2.41
N LEU A 19 15.32 -2.22 -2.16
CA LEU A 19 14.31 -1.76 -1.19
C LEU A 19 12.88 -2.06 -1.65
N GLY A 20 12.61 -2.01 -2.96
CA GLY A 20 11.35 -2.47 -3.53
C GLY A 20 11.09 -3.96 -3.25
N GLY A 21 12.11 -4.81 -3.39
CA GLY A 21 12.02 -6.24 -3.04
C GLY A 21 11.73 -6.50 -1.56
N GLU A 22 12.20 -5.65 -0.66
CA GLU A 22 11.87 -5.72 0.77
C GLU A 22 10.37 -5.45 1.02
N VAL A 23 9.79 -4.47 0.33
CA VAL A 23 8.34 -4.19 0.38
C VAL A 23 7.55 -5.39 -0.13
N GLU A 24 7.96 -6.00 -1.24
CA GLU A 24 7.29 -7.19 -1.77
C GLU A 24 7.34 -8.37 -0.80
N ARG A 25 8.48 -8.58 -0.12
CA ARG A 25 8.60 -9.62 0.91
C ARG A 25 7.69 -9.34 2.10
N GLY A 26 7.58 -8.07 2.51
CA GLY A 26 6.65 -7.64 3.57
C GLY A 26 5.19 -7.94 3.21
N LEU A 27 4.79 -7.61 1.98
CA LEU A 27 3.44 -7.91 1.48
C LEU A 27 3.19 -9.42 1.35
N GLN A 28 4.19 -10.20 0.92
CA GLN A 28 4.06 -11.67 0.91
C GLN A 28 3.87 -12.25 2.32
N LEU A 29 4.56 -11.70 3.31
CA LEU A 29 4.37 -12.09 4.71
C LEU A 29 2.97 -11.70 5.17
N LEU A 30 2.53 -10.47 4.93
CA LEU A 30 1.21 -9.99 5.30
C LEU A 30 0.09 -10.84 4.67
N GLU A 31 0.22 -11.15 3.38
CA GLU A 31 -0.69 -12.04 2.65
C GLU A 31 -0.75 -13.44 3.28
N ARG A 32 0.34 -13.95 3.87
CA ARG A 32 0.34 -15.23 4.61
C ARG A 32 -0.27 -15.11 6.00
N LEU A 33 -0.09 -13.97 6.68
CA LEU A 33 -0.62 -13.73 8.02
C LEU A 33 -2.14 -13.56 8.02
N LEU A 34 -2.69 -12.93 6.99
CA LEU A 34 -4.12 -12.92 6.69
C LEU A 34 -4.57 -14.36 6.39
N SER A 35 -4.93 -15.08 7.44
CA SER A 35 -5.25 -16.51 7.39
C SER A 35 -6.67 -16.73 6.87
N LYS A 36 -6.95 -17.91 6.30
CA LYS A 36 -8.32 -18.28 5.91
C LYS A 36 -9.22 -18.34 7.15
N GLY A 37 -10.13 -17.38 7.28
CA GLY A 37 -11.20 -17.39 8.27
C GLY A 37 -11.27 -16.17 9.20
N ASN A 38 -10.23 -15.32 9.22
CA ASN A 38 -10.25 -14.09 10.01
C ASN A 38 -10.53 -12.89 9.11
N THR A 39 -11.37 -11.99 9.61
CA THR A 39 -11.72 -10.73 8.97
C THR A 39 -10.67 -9.66 9.28
N TYR A 40 -10.08 -9.71 10.47
CA TYR A 40 -9.05 -8.78 10.95
C TYR A 40 -7.65 -9.41 10.96
N ILE A 41 -6.59 -8.58 11.01
CA ILE A 41 -5.20 -9.04 10.90
C ILE A 41 -4.74 -9.89 12.09
N LEU A 42 -5.27 -9.61 13.28
CA LEU A 42 -4.99 -10.33 14.51
C LEU A 42 -6.30 -10.70 15.19
N ALA A 43 -6.35 -11.89 15.77
CA ALA A 43 -7.41 -12.21 16.72
C ALA A 43 -7.24 -11.38 18.00
N GLY A 44 -8.33 -10.89 18.56
CA GLY A 44 -8.35 -10.22 19.84
C GLY A 44 -8.04 -11.16 21.00
N ALA A 45 -7.93 -10.59 22.21
CA ALA A 45 -7.74 -11.36 23.43
C ALA A 45 -8.85 -12.44 23.56
N GLY A 46 -8.44 -13.71 23.64
CA GLY A 46 -9.36 -14.86 23.69
C GLY A 46 -9.64 -15.54 22.34
N GLY A 47 -9.00 -15.12 21.25
CA GLY A 47 -9.13 -15.77 19.93
C GLY A 47 -10.34 -15.29 19.11
N ASN A 48 -11.01 -14.22 19.53
CA ASN A 48 -12.14 -13.65 18.82
C ASN A 48 -11.67 -12.80 17.62
N ASP A 49 -12.39 -12.86 16.51
CA ASP A 49 -12.14 -12.01 15.34
C ASP A 49 -12.72 -10.60 15.58
N VAL A 50 -11.85 -9.65 15.96
CA VAL A 50 -12.26 -8.29 16.35
C VAL A 50 -11.28 -7.27 15.80
N LEU A 51 -11.79 -6.07 15.49
CA LEU A 51 -10.98 -4.93 15.06
C LEU A 51 -10.01 -4.52 16.17
N THR A 52 -8.74 -4.33 15.82
CA THR A 52 -7.68 -3.90 16.74
C THR A 52 -6.89 -2.73 16.19
N ILE A 53 -6.05 -2.11 17.03
CA ILE A 53 -5.09 -1.07 16.59
C ILE A 53 -4.09 -1.59 15.54
N ALA A 54 -3.88 -2.91 15.46
CA ALA A 54 -3.01 -3.50 14.44
C ALA A 54 -3.62 -3.31 13.04
N ASP A 55 -4.95 -3.43 12.91
CA ASP A 55 -5.63 -3.23 11.64
C ASP A 55 -5.45 -1.81 11.13
N PHE A 56 -5.61 -0.81 12.00
CA PHE A 56 -5.35 0.60 11.68
C PHE A 56 -3.89 0.84 11.27
N SER A 57 -2.93 0.20 11.94
CA SER A 57 -1.49 0.34 11.63
C SER A 57 -1.13 -0.27 10.27
N ILE A 58 -1.67 -1.46 9.96
CA ILE A 58 -1.48 -2.10 8.65
C ILE A 58 -2.21 -1.31 7.56
N MET A 59 -3.44 -0.86 7.83
CA MET A 59 -4.21 -0.05 6.88
C MET A 59 -3.49 1.26 6.56
N ALA A 60 -2.90 1.93 7.55
CA ALA A 60 -2.10 3.14 7.33
C ALA A 60 -0.90 2.85 6.42
N SER A 61 -0.22 1.73 6.65
CA SER A 61 0.93 1.31 5.87
C SER A 61 0.54 0.99 4.41
N LEU A 62 -0.57 0.29 4.20
CA LEU A 62 -1.09 -0.02 2.86
C LEU A 62 -1.62 1.24 2.15
N SER A 63 -2.29 2.13 2.86
CA SER A 63 -2.74 3.44 2.35
C SER A 63 -1.56 4.29 1.89
N GLN A 64 -0.43 4.24 2.60
CA GLN A 64 0.80 4.91 2.19
C GLN A 64 1.39 4.33 0.89
N LEU A 65 1.25 3.02 0.65
CA LEU A 65 1.62 2.42 -0.63
C LEU A 65 0.67 2.88 -1.75
N GLU A 66 -0.64 2.89 -1.50
CA GLU A 66 -1.63 3.41 -2.45
C GLU A 66 -1.36 4.87 -2.81
N SER A 67 -0.94 5.69 -1.84
CA SER A 67 -0.65 7.11 -2.07
C SER A 67 0.56 7.36 -2.97
N MET A 68 1.39 6.34 -3.15
CA MET A 68 2.52 6.29 -4.08
C MET A 68 2.18 5.56 -5.39
N ASP A 69 0.88 5.30 -5.64
CA ASP A 69 0.37 4.54 -6.78
C ASP A 69 0.96 3.11 -6.88
N TYR A 70 1.39 2.52 -5.75
CA TYR A 70 1.79 1.11 -5.68
C TYR A 70 0.56 0.22 -5.62
N SER A 71 0.48 -0.77 -6.52
CA SER A 71 -0.60 -1.76 -6.53
C SER A 71 -0.17 -3.05 -5.82
N TYR A 72 -0.94 -3.44 -4.80
CA TYR A 72 -0.88 -4.75 -4.15
C TYR A 72 -2.04 -5.67 -4.57
N GLY A 73 -2.72 -5.38 -5.68
CA GLY A 73 -3.85 -6.19 -6.18
C GLY A 73 -3.48 -7.64 -6.53
N LYS A 74 -2.18 -7.96 -6.67
CA LYS A 74 -1.68 -9.34 -6.82
C LYS A 74 -1.82 -10.19 -5.55
N TYR A 75 -2.09 -9.56 -4.41
CA TYR A 75 -2.24 -10.22 -3.11
C TYR A 75 -3.73 -10.25 -2.74
N GLU A 76 -4.39 -11.35 -3.09
CA GLU A 76 -5.86 -11.48 -3.04
C GLU A 76 -6.42 -11.27 -1.63
N ARG A 77 -5.76 -11.79 -0.59
CA ARG A 77 -6.26 -11.65 0.79
C ARG A 77 -6.05 -10.25 1.31
N ILE A 78 -4.92 -9.61 0.97
CA ILE A 78 -4.71 -8.18 1.26
C ILE A 78 -5.79 -7.33 0.60
N ALA A 79 -6.08 -7.56 -0.69
CA ALA A 79 -7.11 -6.78 -1.40
C ALA A 79 -8.48 -6.90 -0.72
N LYS A 80 -8.94 -8.12 -0.43
CA LYS A 80 -10.20 -8.37 0.27
C LYS A 80 -10.25 -7.74 1.67
N TYR A 81 -9.15 -7.85 2.41
CA TYR A 81 -9.01 -7.26 3.75
C TYR A 81 -9.10 -5.72 3.70
N VAL A 82 -8.42 -5.10 2.74
CA VAL A 82 -8.45 -3.66 2.53
C VAL A 82 -9.86 -3.20 2.18
N ASP A 83 -10.51 -3.84 1.20
CA ASP A 83 -11.87 -3.48 0.79
C ASP A 83 -12.85 -3.59 1.97
N PHE A 84 -12.75 -4.68 2.74
CA PHE A 84 -13.53 -4.84 3.96
C PHE A 84 -13.32 -3.67 4.94
N LEU A 85 -12.07 -3.28 5.22
CA LEU A 85 -11.79 -2.18 6.14
C LEU A 85 -12.27 -0.83 5.61
N LYS A 86 -12.17 -0.57 4.29
CA LYS A 86 -12.67 0.66 3.68
C LYS A 86 -14.18 0.82 3.90
N ASP A 87 -14.92 -0.28 3.82
CA ASP A 87 -16.38 -0.29 3.99
C ASP A 87 -16.82 -0.24 5.47
N ASN A 88 -16.03 -0.80 6.38
CA ASN A 88 -16.44 -1.01 7.77
C ASN A 88 -15.82 -0.02 8.77
N LEU A 89 -14.72 0.66 8.42
CA LEU A 89 -14.13 1.69 9.27
C LEU A 89 -14.90 3.00 9.08
N ALA A 90 -15.71 3.38 10.09
CA ALA A 90 -16.47 4.62 10.07
C ALA A 90 -15.60 5.88 9.81
N CYS A 91 -14.34 5.87 10.24
CA CYS A 91 -13.40 6.97 10.04
C CYS A 91 -12.54 6.85 8.77
N TYR A 92 -12.75 5.85 7.91
CA TYR A 92 -11.88 5.56 6.76
C TYR A 92 -11.61 6.80 5.90
N ARG A 93 -12.68 7.55 5.58
CA ARG A 93 -12.60 8.76 4.76
C ARG A 93 -11.66 9.80 5.35
N GLU A 94 -11.89 10.18 6.60
CA GLU A 94 -11.15 11.26 7.29
C GLU A 94 -9.74 10.81 7.67
N CYS A 95 -9.58 9.62 8.23
CA CYS A 95 -8.31 9.15 8.76
C CYS A 95 -7.33 8.66 7.69
N PHE A 96 -7.82 8.20 6.53
CA PHE A 96 -6.98 7.59 5.50
C PHE A 96 -7.17 8.24 4.12
N GLN A 97 -8.40 8.22 3.59
CA GLN A 97 -8.64 8.56 2.18
C GLN A 97 -8.20 9.99 1.83
N GLU A 98 -8.49 10.97 2.69
CA GLU A 98 -8.08 12.36 2.45
C GLU A 98 -6.55 12.52 2.45
N GLY A 99 -5.86 11.88 3.39
CA GLY A 99 -4.39 11.88 3.44
C GLY A 99 -3.76 11.21 2.23
N VAL A 100 -4.32 10.08 1.77
CA VAL A 100 -3.89 9.40 0.53
C VAL A 100 -4.01 10.32 -0.67
N ASN A 101 -5.14 11.02 -0.82
CA ASN A 101 -5.37 11.92 -1.94
C ASN A 101 -4.40 13.10 -1.92
N LEU A 102 -4.20 13.73 -0.74
CA LEU A 102 -3.24 14.82 -0.58
C LEU A 102 -1.81 14.37 -0.94
N MET A 103 -1.43 13.18 -0.51
CA MET A 103 -0.10 12.64 -0.78
C MET A 103 0.09 12.27 -2.26
N LYS A 104 -0.94 11.76 -2.95
CA LYS A 104 -0.93 11.57 -4.41
C LYS A 104 -0.72 12.87 -5.16
N ASP A 105 -1.45 13.91 -4.77
CA ASP A 105 -1.33 15.23 -5.39
C ASP A 105 0.04 15.84 -5.15
N TRP A 106 0.59 15.67 -3.94
CA TRP A 106 1.94 16.11 -3.63
C TRP A 106 3.00 15.32 -4.41
N SER A 107 2.89 13.98 -4.47
CA SER A 107 3.89 13.13 -5.14
C SER A 107 3.97 13.42 -6.63
N ARG A 108 2.82 13.57 -7.30
CA ARG A 108 2.73 13.92 -8.74
C ARG A 108 3.36 15.28 -9.07
N LYS A 109 3.28 16.24 -8.15
CA LYS A 109 3.86 17.58 -8.33
C LYS A 109 5.35 17.65 -8.03
N ASN A 110 5.84 16.85 -7.07
CA ASN A 110 7.16 17.05 -6.48
C ASN A 110 8.18 15.95 -6.83
N LEU A 111 7.73 14.74 -7.16
CA LEU A 111 8.62 13.62 -7.47
C LEU A 111 8.85 13.51 -8.98
N LYS A 112 10.11 13.67 -9.40
CA LYS A 112 10.51 13.65 -10.82
C LYS A 112 10.30 12.29 -11.50
N TYR A 113 10.28 11.22 -10.71
CA TYR A 113 10.24 9.85 -11.21
C TYR A 113 8.83 9.27 -11.32
N VAL A 114 7.80 9.96 -10.84
CA VAL A 114 6.40 9.52 -10.99
C VAL A 114 6.01 9.20 -12.45
N PRO A 115 6.51 9.95 -13.45
CA PRO A 115 6.32 9.59 -14.86
C PRO A 115 7.33 8.56 -15.41
N ALA A 116 8.44 8.28 -14.73
CA ALA A 116 9.60 7.58 -15.29
C ALA A 116 9.53 6.05 -15.13
N TYR A 117 8.96 5.54 -14.04
CA TYR A 117 8.75 4.09 -13.88
C TYR A 117 7.58 3.54 -14.72
N LEU A 118 6.67 4.42 -15.17
CA LEU A 118 5.63 4.11 -16.15
C LEU A 118 6.15 4.10 -17.61
N LYS A 119 7.41 4.50 -17.84
CA LYS A 119 8.03 4.61 -19.18
C LYS A 119 9.25 3.69 -19.35
N GLN A 120 9.27 2.54 -18.69
CA GLN A 120 10.34 1.56 -18.92
C GLN A 120 10.18 0.91 -20.32
N PRO A 121 11.22 0.90 -21.17
CA PRO A 121 11.13 0.30 -22.50
C PRO A 121 10.97 -1.21 -22.38
N GLY A 122 9.81 -1.73 -22.81
CA GLY A 122 9.51 -3.18 -22.84
C GLY A 122 8.17 -3.58 -22.22
N LEU A 123 7.47 -2.66 -21.54
CA LEU A 123 6.08 -2.84 -21.13
C LEU A 123 5.22 -1.89 -21.97
N PRO A 124 4.18 -2.36 -22.69
CA PRO A 124 3.34 -1.46 -23.47
C PRO A 124 2.64 -0.48 -22.52
N TYR A 125 3.07 0.78 -22.60
CA TYR A 125 2.33 1.90 -22.04
C TYR A 125 1.08 2.07 -22.90
N ASP A 126 -0.06 1.76 -22.32
CA ASP A 126 -1.34 2.16 -22.86
C ASP A 126 -2.13 2.83 -21.74
N ASP A 127 -2.87 3.89 -22.09
CA ASP A 127 -3.63 4.71 -21.14
C ASP A 127 -4.69 3.89 -20.38
N ASN A 128 -4.94 2.64 -20.78
CA ASN A 128 -5.88 1.71 -20.20
C ASN A 128 -5.16 0.58 -19.41
N PHE A 129 -3.87 0.72 -19.08
CA PHE A 129 -3.08 -0.34 -18.43
C PHE A 129 -3.70 -0.81 -17.11
N PHE A 130 -4.35 0.10 -16.39
CA PHE A 130 -5.09 -0.20 -15.16
C PHE A 130 -6.51 -0.74 -15.41
N GLU A 131 -7.09 -0.51 -16.58
CA GLU A 131 -8.43 -0.96 -16.96
C GLU A 131 -8.44 -2.35 -17.60
N ARG A 132 -7.29 -2.87 -18.05
CA ARG A 132 -7.18 -4.19 -18.71
C ARG A 132 -6.91 -5.37 -17.77
N ARG A 133 -6.89 -5.16 -16.45
CA ARG A 133 -6.67 -6.21 -15.44
C ARG A 133 -7.87 -6.46 -14.51
N ILE A 134 -9.07 -6.11 -14.98
CA ILE A 134 -10.36 -6.52 -14.40
C ILE A 134 -10.94 -7.67 -15.21
#